data_AF-A0A4Q3WCF0-F1
#
_entry.id   AF-A0A4Q3WCF0-F1
#
_cell.length_a   1.000
_cell.length_b   1.000
_cell.length_c   1.000
_cell.angle_alpha   90.00
_cell.angle_beta   90.00
_cell.angle_gamma   90.00
#
_symmetry.space_group_name_H-M   'P 1'
#
loop_
_entity.id
_entity.type
_entity.pdbx_description
1 polymer ?
#
loop_
_entity_poly.entity_id
_entity_poly.type
_entity_poly.pdbx_seq_one_letter_code
_entity_poly.pdbx_strand_id
1 'polypeptide(L)'
;MNITLTLIKTAGMALAAVLLVACGDSKISAVKETRLANAEFTIEESMDKAKDCKDAEWSSELVNDVTIVTHTCTVPMGEKELKRYKDAALDRLKSDGERKQATYDRVVAESVERLRSVTESHHHYVQATTGELQKLALQNTDEPEFVANPLLSPLMQERAVHADERRKAARLEALALAQQELGELQVNGPQKIANYQEALDGLLSWKEKYPGAVADLTQGTIPMIDEHFSKERSVQVVTRFQYRVDQPAVPLDSVVIVDGKRSVGSDPAYVNLSRSMTRVYDYVGGVVSFNASVFDDEFPLEFAFSEKISEPNGFKVKGASNAAK
;
A
#
# COMPACT_ATOMS: atom_id res chain seq x y z
N MET A 1 -56.95 -1.33 55.97
CA MET A 1 -56.04 -2.33 56.57
C MET A 1 -56.12 -3.61 55.76
N ASN A 2 -54.96 -4.17 55.44
CA ASN A 2 -54.68 -5.49 54.86
C ASN A 2 -54.98 -5.70 53.36
N ILE A 3 -53.95 -5.32 52.59
CA ILE A 3 -53.50 -5.94 51.34
C ILE A 3 -53.01 -7.34 51.66
N THR A 4 -53.53 -8.41 51.02
CA THR A 4 -52.76 -9.63 50.72
C THR A 4 -53.55 -10.64 49.88
N LEU A 5 -52.81 -11.29 48.97
CA LEU A 5 -53.11 -12.53 48.22
C LEU A 5 -54.19 -12.49 47.12
N THR A 6 -53.76 -12.23 45.88
CA THR A 6 -53.91 -13.18 44.75
C THR A 6 -53.14 -12.67 43.54
N LEU A 7 -51.85 -13.01 43.45
CA LEU A 7 -51.00 -12.68 42.30
C LEU A 7 -50.12 -13.89 41.95
N ILE A 8 -50.76 -15.05 41.78
CA ILE A 8 -50.14 -16.27 41.25
C ILE A 8 -51.20 -17.00 40.44
N LYS A 9 -51.43 -16.61 39.18
CA LYS A 9 -52.18 -17.42 38.19
C LYS A 9 -52.05 -16.92 36.74
N THR A 10 -50.87 -16.44 36.34
CA THR A 10 -50.55 -16.16 34.93
C THR A 10 -49.07 -16.43 34.65
N ALA A 11 -48.57 -17.57 35.12
CA ALA A 11 -47.23 -18.08 34.80
C ALA A 11 -47.37 -19.58 34.51
N GLY A 12 -47.94 -19.91 33.36
CA GLY A 12 -48.26 -21.31 33.04
C GLY A 12 -48.86 -21.48 31.65
N MET A 13 -48.27 -20.86 30.63
CA MET A 13 -48.50 -21.19 29.21
C MET A 13 -47.47 -20.45 28.32
N ALA A 14 -46.19 -20.66 28.57
CA ALA A 14 -45.12 -20.26 27.63
C ALA A 14 -43.85 -21.12 27.80
N LEU A 15 -44.01 -22.37 28.26
CA LEU A 15 -42.92 -23.31 28.47
C LEU A 15 -43.28 -24.68 27.85
N ALA A 16 -43.69 -24.66 26.58
CA ALA A 16 -43.95 -25.88 25.81
C ALA A 16 -43.74 -25.66 24.29
N ALA A 17 -42.89 -24.70 23.91
CA ALA A 17 -42.54 -24.40 22.51
C ALA A 17 -41.02 -24.31 22.26
N VAL A 18 -40.20 -24.89 23.14
CA VAL A 18 -38.74 -25.04 22.94
C VAL A 18 -38.32 -26.52 22.85
N LEU A 19 -39.27 -27.45 22.89
CA LEU A 19 -39.01 -28.90 22.80
C LEU A 19 -39.28 -29.51 21.41
N LEU A 20 -39.19 -28.71 20.34
CA LEU A 20 -39.32 -29.18 18.94
C LEU A 20 -38.05 -28.97 18.09
N VAL A 21 -36.90 -28.62 18.69
CA VAL A 21 -35.59 -28.57 18.00
C VAL A 21 -34.84 -29.92 18.08
N ALA A 22 -35.54 -31.00 18.42
CA ALA A 22 -34.97 -32.35 18.55
C ALA A 22 -35.46 -33.34 17.46
N CYS A 23 -35.89 -32.84 16.30
CA CYS A 23 -35.77 -33.60 15.05
C CYS A 23 -34.50 -33.07 14.36
N GLY A 24 -33.38 -33.76 14.57
CA GLY A 24 -32.10 -33.40 13.96
C GLY A 24 -32.25 -33.32 12.44
N ASP A 25 -31.70 -32.28 11.83
CA ASP A 25 -31.64 -32.15 10.38
C ASP A 25 -30.93 -33.39 9.81
N SER A 26 -31.67 -34.22 9.06
CA SER A 26 -31.17 -35.49 8.52
C SER A 26 -29.94 -35.30 7.62
N LYS A 27 -29.78 -34.11 7.03
CA LYS A 27 -28.62 -33.78 6.20
C LYS A 27 -27.38 -33.55 7.06
N ILE A 28 -27.54 -32.88 8.20
CA ILE A 28 -26.47 -32.67 9.18
C ILE A 28 -26.04 -34.03 9.76
N SER A 29 -26.98 -34.89 10.14
CA SER A 29 -26.68 -36.24 10.62
C SER A 29 -25.89 -37.07 9.58
N ALA A 30 -26.31 -37.04 8.31
CA ALA A 30 -25.60 -37.75 7.25
C ALA A 30 -24.17 -37.24 7.01
N VAL A 31 -23.94 -35.92 7.15
CA VAL A 31 -22.58 -35.35 7.08
C VAL A 31 -21.75 -35.79 8.29
N LYS A 32 -22.29 -35.71 9.50
CA LYS A 32 -21.61 -36.15 10.74
C LYS A 32 -21.13 -37.60 10.66
N GLU A 33 -21.97 -38.49 10.14
CA GLU A 33 -21.69 -39.93 10.01
C GLU A 33 -20.75 -40.29 8.86
N THR A 34 -20.44 -39.33 7.96
CA THR A 34 -19.53 -39.59 6.84
C THR A 34 -18.12 -39.89 7.36
N ARG A 35 -17.53 -40.99 6.87
CA ARG A 35 -16.15 -41.35 7.17
C ARG A 35 -15.19 -40.58 6.25
N LEU A 36 -14.15 -40.00 6.82
CA LEU A 36 -13.16 -39.26 6.06
C LEU A 36 -12.25 -40.20 5.26
N ALA A 37 -11.97 -39.84 4.01
CA ALA A 37 -11.05 -40.59 3.17
C ALA A 37 -9.66 -40.60 3.84
N ASN A 38 -9.14 -41.79 4.13
CA ASN A 38 -7.86 -42.01 4.83
C ASN A 38 -7.86 -41.70 6.34
N ALA A 39 -9.01 -41.56 7.00
CA ALA A 39 -9.09 -41.48 8.46
C ALA A 39 -9.87 -42.65 9.09
N GLU A 40 -9.48 -43.04 10.30
CA GLU A 40 -10.20 -44.05 11.07
C GLU A 40 -11.54 -43.53 11.62
N PHE A 41 -11.73 -42.21 11.64
CA PHE A 41 -12.82 -41.50 12.33
C PHE A 41 -13.85 -40.91 11.36
N THR A 42 -15.07 -40.72 11.87
CA THR A 42 -16.13 -39.93 11.21
C THR A 42 -15.85 -38.43 11.28
N ILE A 43 -16.60 -37.63 10.51
CA ILE A 43 -16.56 -36.16 10.60
C ILE A 43 -16.92 -35.70 12.02
N GLU A 44 -17.97 -36.25 12.61
CA GLU A 44 -18.36 -35.96 13.99
C GLU A 44 -17.20 -36.21 14.96
N GLU A 45 -16.59 -37.39 14.89
CA GLU A 45 -15.50 -37.75 15.79
C GLU A 45 -14.24 -36.89 15.62
N SER A 46 -14.04 -36.34 14.43
CA SER A 46 -12.89 -35.49 14.12
C SER A 46 -13.12 -34.03 14.51
N MET A 47 -14.38 -33.57 14.51
CA MET A 47 -14.72 -32.16 14.70
C MET A 47 -15.43 -31.88 16.03
N ASP A 48 -16.48 -32.62 16.38
CA ASP A 48 -17.24 -32.41 17.63
C ASP A 48 -16.43 -32.82 18.87
N LYS A 49 -15.41 -33.69 18.70
CA LYS A 49 -14.51 -34.13 19.78
C LYS A 49 -13.12 -33.45 19.74
N ALA A 50 -12.95 -32.41 18.92
CA ALA A 50 -11.69 -31.68 18.84
C ALA A 50 -11.38 -30.97 20.16
N LYS A 51 -10.17 -31.18 20.70
CA LYS A 51 -9.81 -30.83 22.09
C LYS A 51 -9.77 -29.34 22.46
N ASP A 52 -10.03 -28.44 21.52
CA ASP A 52 -9.99 -26.99 21.75
C ASP A 52 -11.26 -26.27 21.25
N CYS A 53 -12.24 -27.04 20.77
CA CYS A 53 -13.53 -26.49 20.35
C CYS A 53 -14.39 -26.23 21.59
N LYS A 54 -14.62 -24.95 21.93
CA LYS A 54 -15.43 -24.58 23.10
C LYS A 54 -16.92 -24.68 22.79
N ASP A 55 -17.29 -24.13 21.64
CA ASP A 55 -18.66 -24.10 21.15
C ASP A 55 -18.66 -24.56 19.69
N ALA A 56 -19.55 -25.50 19.37
CA ALA A 56 -19.71 -26.06 18.03
C ALA A 56 -21.16 -25.91 17.58
N GLU A 57 -21.36 -25.36 16.39
CA GLU A 57 -22.66 -25.22 15.76
C GLU A 57 -22.67 -25.89 14.39
N TRP A 58 -23.78 -26.54 14.08
CA TRP A 58 -24.04 -27.12 12.78
C TRP A 58 -25.26 -26.44 12.16
N SER A 59 -25.13 -26.06 10.89
CA SER A 59 -26.22 -25.51 10.09
C SER A 59 -26.25 -26.15 8.71
N SER A 60 -27.42 -26.12 8.06
CA SER A 60 -27.55 -26.51 6.66
C SER A 60 -28.24 -25.42 5.87
N GLU A 61 -27.79 -25.19 4.65
CA GLU A 61 -28.38 -24.24 3.71
C GLU A 61 -28.38 -24.82 2.30
N LEU A 62 -29.34 -24.38 1.46
CA LEU A 62 -29.37 -24.73 0.05
C LEU A 62 -28.75 -23.58 -0.76
N VAL A 63 -27.62 -23.83 -1.41
CA VAL A 63 -26.87 -22.86 -2.20
C VAL A 63 -26.73 -23.40 -3.62
N ASN A 64 -27.30 -22.72 -4.61
CA ASN A 64 -27.27 -23.13 -6.03
C ASN A 64 -27.69 -24.61 -6.23
N ASP A 65 -28.84 -25.00 -5.67
CA ASP A 65 -29.39 -26.37 -5.72
C ASP A 65 -28.52 -27.46 -5.04
N VAL A 66 -27.49 -27.04 -4.30
CA VAL A 66 -26.63 -27.93 -3.52
C VAL A 66 -26.85 -27.67 -2.03
N THR A 67 -27.10 -28.72 -1.25
CA THR A 67 -27.12 -28.56 0.21
C THR A 67 -25.68 -28.44 0.71
N ILE A 68 -25.39 -27.34 1.38
CA ILE A 68 -24.16 -27.11 2.12
C ILE A 68 -24.45 -27.28 3.60
N VAL A 69 -23.68 -28.14 4.25
CA VAL A 69 -23.68 -28.29 5.70
C VAL A 69 -22.43 -27.59 6.22
N THR A 70 -22.63 -26.69 7.18
CA THR A 70 -21.57 -25.85 7.74
C THR A 70 -21.38 -26.21 9.20
N HIS A 71 -20.14 -26.54 9.56
CA HIS A 71 -19.69 -26.68 10.94
C HIS A 71 -18.90 -25.43 11.34
N THR A 72 -19.34 -24.77 12.40
CA THR A 72 -18.64 -23.63 12.99
C THR A 72 -18.14 -24.02 14.37
N CYS A 73 -16.83 -24.01 14.54
CA CYS A 73 -16.17 -24.25 15.83
C CYS A 73 -15.54 -22.95 16.35
N THR A 74 -15.84 -22.58 17.59
CA THR A 74 -15.21 -21.44 18.26
C THR A 74 -14.08 -21.92 19.16
N VAL A 75 -12.86 -21.42 18.91
CA VAL A 75 -11.65 -21.72 19.67
C VAL A 75 -11.18 -20.45 20.38
N PRO A 76 -11.02 -20.44 21.71
CA PRO A 76 -10.45 -19.28 22.40
C PRO A 76 -8.97 -19.12 22.02
N MET A 77 -8.56 -17.89 21.70
CA MET A 77 -7.16 -17.59 21.43
C MET A 77 -6.40 -17.51 22.75
N GLY A 78 -5.40 -18.38 22.91
CA GLY A 78 -4.57 -18.41 24.11
C GLY A 78 -3.67 -17.19 24.23
N GLU A 79 -3.19 -16.92 25.45
CA GLU A 79 -2.25 -15.83 25.74
C GLU A 79 -0.96 -15.94 24.90
N LYS A 80 -0.50 -17.17 24.64
CA LYS A 80 0.71 -17.43 23.86
C LYS A 80 0.55 -16.98 22.40
N GLU A 81 -0.60 -17.27 21.81
CA GLU A 81 -0.94 -16.89 20.44
C GLU A 81 -1.14 -15.38 20.33
N LEU A 82 -1.89 -14.77 21.26
CA LEU A 82 -2.04 -13.31 21.33
C LEU A 82 -0.68 -12.62 21.45
N LYS A 83 0.20 -13.14 22.31
CA LYS A 83 1.57 -12.63 22.45
C LYS A 83 2.35 -12.75 21.14
N ARG A 84 2.28 -13.88 20.43
CA ARG A 84 2.96 -14.08 19.14
C ARG A 84 2.53 -13.03 18.10
N TYR A 85 1.23 -12.73 17.99
CA TYR A 85 0.75 -11.71 17.05
C TYR A 85 1.09 -10.29 17.49
N LYS A 86 1.07 -10.02 18.81
CA LYS A 86 1.55 -8.76 19.37
C LYS A 86 3.02 -8.52 19.06
N ASP A 87 3.89 -9.50 19.33
CA ASP A 87 5.32 -9.41 19.07
C ASP A 87 5.57 -9.16 17.57
N ALA A 88 4.84 -9.84 16.68
CA ALA A 88 4.92 -9.59 15.24
C ALA A 88 4.45 -8.17 14.83
N ALA A 89 3.44 -7.61 15.50
CA ALA A 89 3.00 -6.24 15.26
C ALA A 89 4.04 -5.21 15.74
N LEU A 90 4.68 -5.45 16.89
CA LEU A 90 5.76 -4.62 17.42
C LEU A 90 7.01 -4.66 16.53
N ASP A 91 7.38 -5.84 16.02
CA ASP A 91 8.49 -5.99 15.07
C ASP A 91 8.21 -5.23 13.77
N ARG A 92 6.98 -5.35 13.23
CA ARG A 92 6.57 -4.61 12.04
C ARG A 92 6.60 -3.09 12.27
N LEU A 93 6.10 -2.64 13.41
CA LEU A 93 6.15 -1.24 13.83
C LEU A 93 7.58 -0.70 13.82
N LYS A 94 8.53 -1.46 14.40
CA LYS A 94 9.94 -1.11 14.41
C LYS A 94 10.52 -1.02 12.99
N SER A 95 10.28 -2.04 12.17
CA SER A 95 10.74 -2.05 10.77
C SER A 95 10.15 -0.91 9.94
N ASP A 96 8.88 -0.55 10.18
CA ASP A 96 8.24 0.57 9.50
C ASP A 96 8.89 1.91 9.88
N GLY A 97 9.23 2.13 11.17
CA GLY A 97 10.00 3.28 11.62
C GLY A 97 11.39 3.38 10.99
N GLU A 98 12.15 2.27 10.97
CA GLU A 98 13.46 2.20 10.31
C GLU A 98 13.36 2.48 8.80
N ARG A 99 12.35 1.94 8.13
CA ARG A 99 12.10 2.17 6.70
C ARG A 99 11.78 3.64 6.41
N LYS A 100 10.99 4.31 7.26
CA LYS A 100 10.66 5.74 7.10
C LYS A 100 11.92 6.59 7.23
N GLN A 101 12.76 6.35 8.24
CA GLN A 101 14.06 7.01 8.39
C GLN A 101 14.95 6.82 7.16
N ALA A 102 15.14 5.59 6.71
CA ALA A 102 15.94 5.29 5.52
C ALA A 102 15.37 5.96 4.25
N THR A 103 14.04 6.02 4.13
CA THR A 103 13.38 6.68 3.00
C THR A 103 13.65 8.19 3.00
N TYR A 104 13.57 8.83 4.17
CA TYR A 104 13.86 10.24 4.32
C TYR A 104 15.32 10.56 3.96
N ASP A 105 16.27 9.81 4.51
CA ASP A 105 17.70 10.01 4.23
C ASP A 105 18.01 9.85 2.73
N ARG A 106 17.40 8.85 2.08
CA ARG A 106 17.50 8.66 0.64
C ARG A 106 16.95 9.86 -0.14
N VAL A 107 15.76 10.35 0.20
CA VAL A 107 15.13 11.49 -0.50
C VAL A 107 15.95 12.78 -0.33
N VAL A 108 16.53 13.02 0.84
CA VAL A 108 17.45 14.14 1.06
C VAL A 108 18.68 14.02 0.16
N ALA A 109 19.32 12.84 0.13
CA ALA A 109 20.50 12.61 -0.72
C ALA A 109 20.19 12.78 -2.21
N GLU A 110 19.07 12.22 -2.69
CA GLU A 110 18.60 12.37 -4.07
C GLU A 110 18.32 13.83 -4.43
N SER A 111 17.77 14.62 -3.50
CA SER A 111 17.48 16.04 -3.70
C SER A 111 18.76 16.89 -3.80
N VAL A 112 19.77 16.60 -2.97
CA VAL A 112 21.10 17.24 -3.05
C VAL A 112 21.74 16.96 -4.41
N GLU A 113 21.73 15.70 -4.85
CA GLU A 113 22.32 15.31 -6.13
C GLU A 113 21.57 15.93 -7.31
N ARG A 114 20.23 16.01 -7.23
CA ARG A 114 19.41 16.63 -8.26
C ARG A 114 19.69 18.13 -8.40
N LEU A 115 19.83 18.84 -7.28
CA LEU A 115 20.22 20.25 -7.29
C LEU A 115 21.62 20.44 -7.92
N ARG A 116 22.59 19.60 -7.54
CA ARG A 116 23.94 19.61 -8.12
C ARG A 116 23.89 19.42 -9.63
N SER A 117 23.20 18.37 -10.08
CA SER A 117 23.06 18.03 -11.50
C SER A 117 22.39 19.15 -12.32
N VAL A 118 21.32 19.76 -11.80
CA VAL A 118 20.64 20.88 -12.48
C VAL A 118 21.53 22.12 -12.56
N THR A 119 22.28 22.42 -11.49
CA THR A 119 23.22 23.54 -11.45
C THR A 119 24.37 23.36 -12.44
N GLU A 120 25.00 22.19 -12.45
CA GLU A 120 26.08 21.83 -13.38
C GLU A 120 25.60 21.87 -14.83
N SER A 121 24.43 21.27 -15.10
CA SER A 121 23.83 21.28 -16.44
C SER A 121 23.54 22.70 -16.91
N HIS A 122 22.94 23.53 -16.06
CA HIS A 122 22.65 24.93 -16.40
C HIS A 122 23.93 25.70 -16.72
N HIS A 123 24.98 25.55 -15.89
CA HIS A 123 26.27 26.19 -16.13
C HIS A 123 26.89 25.76 -17.46
N HIS A 124 26.89 24.45 -17.75
CA HIS A 124 27.41 23.90 -18.99
C HIS A 124 26.65 24.42 -20.22
N TYR A 125 25.32 24.45 -20.18
CA TYR A 125 24.52 24.98 -21.30
C TYR A 125 24.78 26.47 -21.52
N VAL A 126 24.80 27.28 -20.46
CA VAL A 126 25.12 28.72 -20.58
C VAL A 126 26.51 28.94 -21.18
N GLN A 127 27.52 28.18 -20.74
CA GLN A 127 28.87 28.28 -21.29
C GLN A 127 28.93 27.86 -22.76
N ALA A 128 28.29 26.75 -23.12
CA ALA A 128 28.26 26.25 -24.50
C ALA A 128 27.58 27.24 -25.45
N THR A 129 26.39 27.75 -25.10
CA THR A 129 25.66 28.73 -25.91
C THR A 129 26.41 30.05 -26.01
N THR A 130 27.07 30.50 -24.93
CA THR A 130 27.92 31.69 -24.95
C THR A 130 29.14 31.51 -25.88
N GLY A 131 29.77 30.33 -25.86
CA GLY A 131 30.88 29.99 -26.74
C GLY A 131 30.47 29.97 -28.23
N GLU A 132 29.32 29.41 -28.55
CA GLU A 132 28.78 29.44 -29.91
C GLU A 132 28.44 30.87 -30.36
N LEU A 133 27.87 31.70 -29.48
CA LEU A 133 27.66 33.13 -29.79
C LEU A 133 28.96 33.86 -30.10
N GLN A 134 30.02 33.64 -29.31
CA GLN A 134 31.33 34.24 -29.56
C GLN A 134 31.91 33.76 -30.90
N LYS A 135 31.82 32.46 -31.19
CA LYS A 135 32.29 31.88 -32.45
C LYS A 135 31.53 32.44 -33.65
N LEU A 136 30.20 32.54 -33.57
CA LEU A 136 29.38 33.16 -34.60
C LEU A 136 29.72 34.66 -34.75
N ALA A 137 29.92 35.39 -33.66
CA ALA A 137 30.30 36.81 -33.69
C ALA A 137 31.67 37.04 -34.36
N LEU A 138 32.63 36.13 -34.15
CA LEU A 138 33.99 36.21 -34.71
C LEU A 138 34.10 35.70 -36.16
N GLN A 139 33.07 35.04 -36.71
CA GLN A 139 33.09 34.62 -38.12
C GLN A 139 33.14 35.83 -39.05
N ASN A 140 34.17 35.86 -39.90
CA ASN A 140 34.43 37.00 -40.77
C ASN A 140 33.32 37.17 -41.84
N THR A 141 32.82 38.40 -41.95
CA THR A 141 31.76 38.81 -42.89
C THR A 141 32.28 39.55 -44.12
N ASP A 142 33.59 39.73 -44.19
CA ASP A 142 34.22 40.39 -45.32
C ASP A 142 33.76 39.77 -46.63
N GLU A 143 33.62 40.65 -47.63
CA GLU A 143 33.23 40.27 -48.97
C GLU A 143 34.25 39.26 -49.50
N PRO A 144 33.81 38.10 -50.00
CA PRO A 144 34.76 37.07 -50.40
C PRO A 144 35.65 37.57 -51.55
N GLU A 145 36.95 37.29 -51.49
CA GLU A 145 37.94 37.73 -52.48
C GLU A 145 37.61 37.33 -53.94
N PHE A 146 36.74 36.34 -54.14
CA PHE A 146 36.29 35.89 -55.45
C PHE A 146 35.30 36.85 -56.15
N VAL A 147 34.66 37.77 -55.44
CA VAL A 147 33.79 38.82 -56.04
C VAL A 147 34.62 39.76 -56.94
N ALA A 148 35.91 39.90 -56.65
CA ALA A 148 36.86 40.70 -57.45
C ALA A 148 37.73 39.87 -58.42
N ASN A 149 37.49 38.55 -58.57
CA ASN A 149 38.36 37.69 -59.38
C ASN A 149 38.03 37.80 -60.88
N PRO A 150 38.95 38.33 -61.73
CA PRO A 150 38.71 38.53 -63.15
C PRO A 150 38.70 37.23 -63.97
N LEU A 151 39.05 36.09 -63.36
CA LEU A 151 39.09 34.76 -64.00
C LEU A 151 37.75 34.00 -63.91
N LEU A 152 36.76 34.51 -63.17
CA LEU A 152 35.44 33.88 -63.04
C LEU A 152 34.49 34.35 -64.14
N SER A 153 33.67 33.43 -64.67
CA SER A 153 32.59 33.79 -65.60
C SER A 153 31.46 34.53 -64.85
N PRO A 154 30.64 35.35 -65.55
CA PRO A 154 29.53 36.08 -64.93
C PRO A 154 28.57 35.18 -64.13
N LEU A 155 28.24 34.00 -64.66
CA LEU A 155 27.38 33.01 -63.99
C LEU A 155 28.01 32.47 -62.69
N MET A 156 29.33 32.32 -62.63
CA MET A 156 30.01 31.85 -61.42
C MET A 156 30.12 32.95 -60.36
N GLN A 157 30.30 34.21 -60.77
CA GLN A 157 30.27 35.36 -59.87
C GLN A 157 28.89 35.50 -59.21
N GLU A 158 27.80 35.43 -60.00
CA GLU A 158 26.43 35.50 -59.48
C GLU A 158 26.12 34.37 -58.48
N ARG A 159 26.53 33.13 -58.77
CA ARG A 159 26.40 32.01 -57.83
C ARG A 159 27.19 32.21 -56.54
N ALA A 160 28.39 32.78 -56.63
CA ALA A 160 29.23 33.05 -55.47
C ALA A 160 28.64 34.14 -54.57
N VAL A 161 28.12 35.23 -55.16
CA VAL A 161 27.40 36.29 -54.42
C VAL A 161 26.17 35.72 -53.71
N HIS A 162 25.33 34.96 -54.42
CA HIS A 162 24.15 34.37 -53.82
C HIS A 162 24.50 33.35 -52.70
N ALA A 163 25.60 32.60 -52.83
CA ALA A 163 26.07 31.70 -51.79
C ALA A 163 26.56 32.46 -50.55
N ASP A 164 27.26 33.59 -50.73
CA ASP A 164 27.71 34.44 -49.63
C ASP A 164 26.55 35.14 -48.91
N GLU A 165 25.56 35.65 -49.65
CA GLU A 165 24.33 36.21 -49.08
C GLU A 165 23.58 35.17 -48.25
N ARG A 166 23.45 33.93 -48.76
CA ARG A 166 22.85 32.83 -48.00
C ARG A 166 23.64 32.51 -46.73
N ARG A 167 24.97 32.50 -46.80
CA ARG A 167 25.84 32.28 -45.64
C ARG A 167 25.66 33.37 -44.59
N LYS A 168 25.63 34.65 -45.01
CA LYS A 168 25.41 35.81 -44.13
C LYS A 168 24.02 35.76 -43.48
N ALA A 169 22.98 35.44 -44.25
CA ALA A 169 21.61 35.27 -43.75
C ALA A 169 21.53 34.13 -42.71
N ALA A 170 22.08 32.95 -43.02
CA ALA A 170 22.11 31.81 -42.10
C ALA A 170 22.87 32.11 -40.79
N ARG A 171 23.95 32.89 -40.86
CA ARG A 171 24.69 33.35 -39.67
C ARG A 171 23.84 34.28 -38.80
N LEU A 172 23.13 35.23 -39.40
CA LEU A 172 22.25 36.15 -38.65
C LEU A 172 21.12 35.39 -37.95
N GLU A 173 20.53 34.41 -38.63
CA GLU A 173 19.52 33.53 -38.03
C GLU A 173 20.10 32.70 -36.88
N ALA A 174 21.26 32.09 -37.06
CA ALA A 174 21.95 31.35 -36.00
C ALA A 174 22.32 32.22 -34.79
N LEU A 175 22.74 33.48 -35.02
CA LEU A 175 22.99 34.45 -33.96
C LEU A 175 21.71 34.78 -33.19
N ALA A 176 20.60 35.03 -33.90
CA ALA A 176 19.32 35.34 -33.27
C ALA A 176 18.81 34.16 -32.41
N LEU A 177 18.90 32.92 -32.94
CA LEU A 177 18.50 31.72 -32.22
C LEU A 177 19.37 31.49 -30.98
N ALA A 178 20.70 31.59 -31.10
CA ALA A 178 21.59 31.41 -29.95
C ALA A 178 21.43 32.52 -28.89
N GLN A 179 21.11 33.76 -29.29
CA GLN A 179 20.77 34.85 -28.37
C GLN A 179 19.46 34.57 -27.63
N GLN A 180 18.44 34.09 -28.34
CA GLN A 180 17.16 33.70 -27.74
C GLN A 180 17.37 32.57 -26.73
N GLU A 181 18.07 31.50 -27.12
CA GLU A 181 18.36 30.36 -26.25
C GLU A 181 19.12 30.78 -24.99
N LEU A 182 20.15 31.63 -25.14
CA LEU A 182 20.88 32.16 -24.00
C LEU A 182 19.97 32.98 -23.07
N GLY A 183 19.08 33.79 -23.63
CA GLY A 183 18.08 34.54 -22.86
C GLY A 183 17.13 33.63 -22.09
N GLU A 184 16.62 32.58 -22.72
CA GLU A 184 15.76 31.59 -22.08
C GLU A 184 16.49 30.83 -20.96
N LEU A 185 17.74 30.42 -21.18
CA LEU A 185 18.57 29.78 -20.18
C LEU A 185 18.82 30.70 -18.98
N GLN A 186 19.13 31.98 -19.22
CA GLN A 186 19.39 32.96 -18.18
C GLN A 186 18.15 33.30 -17.33
N VAL A 187 16.95 33.21 -17.90
CA VAL A 187 15.70 33.47 -17.17
C VAL A 187 15.21 32.21 -16.45
N ASN A 188 15.11 31.09 -17.15
CA ASN A 188 14.46 29.88 -16.64
C ASN A 188 15.40 29.02 -15.77
N GLY A 189 16.70 29.06 -16.03
CA GLY A 189 17.71 28.29 -15.29
C GLY A 189 17.77 28.65 -13.81
N PRO A 190 17.96 29.93 -13.44
CA PRO A 190 17.99 30.37 -12.05
C PRO A 190 16.70 30.04 -11.30
N GLN A 191 15.52 30.21 -11.93
CA GLN A 191 14.25 29.87 -11.31
C GLN A 191 14.15 28.36 -11.01
N LYS A 192 14.57 27.51 -11.96
CA LYS A 192 14.57 26.06 -11.75
C LYS A 192 15.50 25.65 -10.61
N ILE A 193 16.70 26.23 -10.54
CA ILE A 193 17.66 25.99 -9.45
C ILE A 193 17.07 26.45 -8.12
N ALA A 194 16.48 27.64 -8.06
CA ALA A 194 15.85 28.19 -6.86
C ALA A 194 14.72 27.27 -6.34
N ASN A 195 13.88 26.74 -7.22
CA ASN A 195 12.82 25.81 -6.83
C ASN A 195 13.37 24.51 -6.21
N TYR A 196 14.45 23.95 -6.77
CA TYR A 196 15.10 22.76 -6.19
C TYR A 196 15.79 23.07 -4.86
N GLN A 197 16.37 24.26 -4.73
CA GLN A 197 16.98 24.73 -3.48
C GLN A 197 15.92 24.87 -2.38
N GLU A 198 14.79 25.52 -2.68
CA GLU A 198 13.68 25.69 -1.73
C GLU A 198 13.12 24.34 -1.27
N ALA A 199 12.94 23.39 -2.19
CA ALA A 199 12.51 22.04 -1.85
C ALA A 199 13.52 21.33 -0.92
N LEU A 200 14.82 21.44 -1.21
CA LEU A 200 15.88 20.89 -0.38
C LEU A 200 15.93 21.55 1.01
N ASP A 201 15.78 22.87 1.09
CA ASP A 201 15.75 23.61 2.37
C ASP A 201 14.56 23.17 3.23
N GLY A 202 13.40 22.92 2.60
CA GLY A 202 12.24 22.32 3.25
C GLY A 202 12.56 20.96 3.88
N LEU A 203 13.26 20.08 3.15
CA LEU A 203 13.74 18.80 3.68
C LEU A 203 14.73 19.01 4.82
N LEU A 204 15.77 19.82 4.61
CA LEU A 204 16.83 20.04 5.60
C LEU A 204 16.30 20.64 6.91
N SER A 205 15.24 21.46 6.86
CA SER A 205 14.57 22.00 8.05
C SER A 205 14.00 20.92 8.99
N TRP A 206 13.76 19.72 8.46
CA TRP A 206 13.28 18.56 9.21
C TRP A 206 14.38 17.61 9.65
N LYS A 207 15.63 17.77 9.18
CA LYS A 207 16.72 16.81 9.40
C LYS A 207 16.93 16.45 10.88
N GLU A 208 16.86 17.45 11.76
CA GLU A 208 17.06 17.23 13.20
C GLU A 208 15.79 16.73 13.91
N LYS A 209 14.61 17.04 13.37
CA LYS A 209 13.30 16.74 14.00
C LYS A 209 12.73 15.40 13.52
N TYR A 210 13.08 14.96 12.32
CA TYR A 210 12.53 13.77 11.68
C TYR A 210 12.78 12.49 12.50
N PRO A 211 13.99 12.22 13.02
CA PRO A 211 14.21 11.02 13.84
C PRO A 211 13.38 11.04 15.13
N GLY A 212 13.24 12.23 15.74
CA GLY A 212 12.39 12.43 16.91
C GLY A 212 10.92 12.15 16.60
N ALA A 213 10.40 12.68 15.48
CA ALA A 213 9.02 12.43 15.06
C ALA A 213 8.73 10.95 14.76
N VAL A 214 9.69 10.23 14.14
CA VAL A 214 9.59 8.77 13.94
C VAL A 214 9.57 8.04 15.28
N ALA A 215 10.45 8.42 16.21
CA ALA A 215 10.52 7.82 17.53
C ALA A 215 9.24 8.07 18.34
N ASP A 216 8.75 9.31 18.35
CA ASP A 216 7.53 9.70 19.07
C ASP A 216 6.30 8.95 18.55
N LEU A 217 6.15 8.83 17.22
CA LEU A 217 5.05 8.06 16.63
C LEU A 217 5.17 6.56 16.93
N THR A 218 6.39 6.02 16.89
CA THR A 218 6.66 4.64 17.29
C THR A 218 6.26 4.39 18.74
N GLN A 219 6.67 5.27 19.65
CA GLN A 219 6.34 5.17 21.08
C GLN A 219 4.84 5.39 21.33
N GLY A 220 4.20 6.31 20.62
CA GLY A 220 2.76 6.58 20.72
C GLY A 220 1.89 5.42 20.21
N THR A 221 2.40 4.63 19.26
CA THR A 221 1.67 3.49 18.70
C THR A 221 1.76 2.24 19.58
N ILE A 222 2.79 2.09 20.41
CA ILE A 222 2.97 0.92 21.29
C ILE A 222 1.75 0.72 22.22
N PRO A 223 1.25 1.74 22.96
CA PRO A 223 0.04 1.62 23.76
C PRO A 223 -1.20 1.18 22.97
N MET A 224 -1.33 1.61 21.70
CA MET A 224 -2.44 1.21 20.85
C MET A 224 -2.36 -0.27 20.47
N ILE A 225 -1.15 -0.77 20.19
CA ILE A 225 -0.89 -2.20 19.98
C ILE A 225 -1.20 -2.98 21.27
N ASP A 226 -0.73 -2.50 22.41
CA ASP A 226 -1.00 -3.11 23.71
C ASP A 226 -2.49 -3.22 23.99
N GLU A 227 -3.24 -2.13 23.81
CA GLU A 227 -4.69 -2.11 23.97
C GLU A 227 -5.37 -3.07 22.99
N HIS A 228 -4.95 -3.06 21.71
CA HIS A 228 -5.50 -3.94 20.69
C HIS A 228 -5.38 -5.42 21.08
N PHE A 229 -4.22 -5.83 21.62
CA PHE A 229 -3.95 -7.22 22.00
C PHE A 229 -4.28 -7.58 23.46
N SER A 230 -4.76 -6.63 24.26
CA SER A 230 -5.22 -6.87 25.65
C SER A 230 -6.59 -7.56 25.73
N LYS A 231 -7.37 -7.48 24.65
CA LYS A 231 -8.72 -8.06 24.58
C LYS A 231 -8.62 -9.56 24.32
N GLU A 232 -9.36 -10.35 25.10
CA GLU A 232 -9.57 -11.76 24.78
C GLU A 232 -10.20 -11.87 23.38
N ARG A 233 -9.75 -12.87 22.60
CA ARG A 233 -10.26 -13.14 21.26
C ARG A 233 -10.64 -14.59 21.11
N SER A 234 -11.57 -14.83 20.21
CA SER A 234 -11.90 -16.16 19.76
C SER A 234 -11.75 -16.24 18.25
N VAL A 235 -11.42 -17.44 17.81
CA VAL A 235 -11.27 -17.80 16.41
C VAL A 235 -12.45 -18.68 16.04
N GLN A 236 -13.22 -18.29 15.05
CA GLN A 236 -14.26 -19.13 14.48
C GLN A 236 -13.68 -19.88 13.28
N VAL A 237 -13.73 -21.20 13.33
CA VAL A 237 -13.33 -22.09 12.25
C VAL A 237 -14.58 -22.61 11.60
N VAL A 238 -14.84 -22.13 10.38
CA VAL A 238 -16.02 -22.50 9.61
C VAL A 238 -15.59 -23.47 8.53
N THR A 239 -16.10 -24.70 8.59
CA THR A 239 -15.82 -25.76 7.60
C THR A 239 -17.11 -26.13 6.89
N ARG A 240 -17.06 -26.19 5.56
CA ARG A 240 -18.24 -26.44 4.73
C ARG A 240 -18.13 -27.78 4.03
N PHE A 241 -19.25 -28.49 4.00
CA PHE A 241 -19.40 -29.79 3.37
C PHE A 241 -20.53 -29.74 2.36
N GLN A 242 -20.30 -30.32 1.19
CA GLN A 242 -21.36 -30.60 0.24
C GLN A 242 -22.04 -31.90 0.65
N TYR A 243 -23.33 -31.81 0.99
CA TYR A 243 -24.19 -32.97 1.19
C TYR A 243 -24.75 -33.47 -0.14
N ARG A 244 -24.82 -34.80 -0.29
CA ARG A 244 -25.44 -35.49 -1.42
C ARG A 244 -26.19 -36.71 -0.89
N VAL A 245 -27.37 -36.96 -1.45
CA VAL A 245 -28.16 -38.15 -1.09
C VAL A 245 -27.38 -39.41 -1.50
N ASP A 246 -27.30 -40.39 -0.60
CA ASP A 246 -26.63 -41.69 -0.80
C ASP A 246 -25.14 -41.62 -1.22
N GLN A 247 -24.47 -40.49 -1.00
CA GLN A 247 -23.05 -40.31 -1.27
C GLN A 247 -22.33 -39.75 -0.03
N PRO A 248 -21.04 -40.07 0.17
CA PRO A 248 -20.24 -39.44 1.20
C PRO A 248 -20.25 -37.91 1.06
N ALA A 249 -20.33 -37.19 2.19
CA ALA A 249 -20.14 -35.75 2.21
C ALA A 249 -18.75 -35.36 1.68
N VAL A 250 -18.69 -34.31 0.87
CA VAL A 250 -17.43 -33.81 0.30
C VAL A 250 -17.02 -32.53 1.03
N PRO A 251 -15.83 -32.45 1.65
CA PRO A 251 -15.34 -31.21 2.23
C PRO A 251 -15.06 -30.20 1.11
N LEU A 252 -15.57 -28.98 1.27
CA LEU A 252 -15.40 -27.91 0.28
C LEU A 252 -14.22 -27.02 0.65
N ASP A 253 -14.30 -26.39 1.81
CA ASP A 253 -13.27 -25.50 2.32
C ASP A 253 -13.37 -25.30 3.84
N SER A 254 -12.31 -24.73 4.39
CA SER A 254 -12.28 -24.20 5.74
C SER A 254 -11.85 -22.74 5.70
N VAL A 255 -12.53 -21.90 6.47
CA VAL A 255 -12.20 -20.49 6.64
C VAL A 255 -12.11 -20.14 8.11
N VAL A 256 -11.21 -19.21 8.41
CA VAL A 256 -11.00 -18.74 9.75
C VAL A 256 -11.53 -17.32 9.87
N ILE A 257 -12.31 -17.04 10.90
CA ILE A 257 -12.89 -15.72 11.16
C ILE A 257 -12.41 -15.24 12.53
N VAL A 258 -11.83 -14.03 12.56
CA VAL A 258 -11.44 -13.34 13.80
C VAL A 258 -11.93 -11.90 13.71
N ASP A 259 -12.61 -11.42 14.75
CA ASP A 259 -13.16 -10.05 14.80
C ASP A 259 -14.02 -9.70 13.57
N GLY A 260 -14.76 -10.67 13.04
CA GLY A 260 -15.59 -10.52 11.84
C GLY A 260 -14.83 -10.48 10.50
N LYS A 261 -13.49 -10.58 10.52
CA LYS A 261 -12.65 -10.65 9.31
C LYS A 261 -12.40 -12.11 8.94
N ARG A 262 -12.61 -12.44 7.67
CA ARG A 262 -12.45 -13.80 7.13
C ARG A 262 -11.08 -13.98 6.49
N SER A 263 -10.40 -15.08 6.77
CA SER A 263 -9.19 -15.50 6.05
C SER A 263 -9.52 -15.79 4.58
N VAL A 264 -8.53 -15.65 3.69
CA VAL A 264 -8.62 -16.26 2.36
C VAL A 264 -8.68 -17.77 2.58
N GLY A 265 -9.67 -18.44 1.98
CA GLY A 265 -10.00 -19.83 2.31
C GLY A 265 -8.80 -20.76 2.17
N SER A 266 -8.64 -21.64 3.14
CA SER A 266 -7.62 -22.67 3.15
C SER A 266 -8.20 -24.00 2.69
N ASP A 267 -7.32 -24.84 2.12
CA ASP A 267 -7.52 -26.28 1.94
C ASP A 267 -8.26 -26.87 3.17
N PRO A 268 -9.27 -27.75 3.00
CA PRO A 268 -9.95 -28.45 4.10
C PRO A 268 -9.04 -29.39 4.92
N ALA A 269 -7.72 -29.17 4.94
CA ALA A 269 -6.70 -29.92 5.67
C ALA A 269 -7.04 -30.16 7.16
N TYR A 270 -7.86 -29.30 7.78
CA TYR A 270 -8.38 -29.45 9.15
C TYR A 270 -9.26 -30.67 9.36
N VAL A 271 -9.96 -31.09 8.31
CA VAL A 271 -10.82 -32.26 8.34
C VAL A 271 -9.99 -33.51 8.67
N ASN A 272 -8.71 -33.55 8.27
CA ASN A 272 -7.80 -34.68 8.53
C ASN A 272 -6.93 -34.53 9.80
N LEU A 273 -7.10 -33.48 10.61
CA LEU A 273 -6.28 -33.19 11.79
C LEU A 273 -7.11 -33.33 13.08
N SER A 274 -7.50 -34.57 13.39
CA SER A 274 -8.57 -34.92 14.35
C SER A 274 -8.32 -34.65 15.85
N ARG A 275 -7.29 -33.90 16.27
CA ARG A 275 -6.92 -33.86 17.70
C ARG A 275 -6.47 -32.54 18.28
N SER A 276 -6.17 -31.52 17.48
CA SER A 276 -5.65 -30.24 17.98
C SER A 276 -6.01 -29.12 17.02
N MET A 277 -6.89 -28.21 17.47
CA MET A 277 -7.25 -27.04 16.66
C MET A 277 -6.16 -25.97 16.71
N THR A 278 -5.09 -26.16 17.48
CA THR A 278 -3.94 -25.24 17.55
C THR A 278 -3.28 -24.96 16.19
N ARG A 279 -3.37 -25.88 15.22
CA ARG A 279 -2.91 -25.61 13.85
C ARG A 279 -3.71 -24.53 13.14
N VAL A 280 -4.90 -24.18 13.64
CA VAL A 280 -5.72 -23.09 13.08
C VAL A 280 -4.95 -21.77 13.03
N TYR A 281 -4.11 -21.53 14.04
CA TYR A 281 -3.34 -20.31 14.16
C TYR A 281 -2.29 -20.14 13.07
N ASP A 282 -1.84 -21.22 12.42
CA ASP A 282 -0.93 -21.14 11.29
C ASP A 282 -1.61 -20.56 10.03
N TYR A 283 -2.94 -20.62 9.96
CA TYR A 283 -3.74 -20.11 8.85
C TYR A 283 -4.50 -18.81 9.20
N VAL A 284 -4.39 -18.35 10.45
CA VAL A 284 -4.87 -17.02 10.91
C VAL A 284 -3.96 -15.89 10.39
N GLY A 285 -2.81 -16.21 9.79
CA GLY A 285 -1.86 -15.24 9.23
C GLY A 285 -2.55 -14.22 8.32
N GLY A 286 -2.61 -12.96 8.77
CA GLY A 286 -3.24 -11.85 8.06
C GLY A 286 -4.63 -11.43 8.57
N VAL A 287 -5.29 -12.21 9.43
CA VAL A 287 -6.60 -11.86 10.01
C VAL A 287 -6.44 -11.13 11.35
N VAL A 288 -5.52 -11.61 12.19
CA VAL A 288 -5.10 -10.94 13.42
C VAL A 288 -3.91 -10.06 13.09
N SER A 289 -4.20 -8.84 12.66
CA SER A 289 -3.19 -7.83 12.32
C SER A 289 -3.57 -6.49 12.93
N PHE A 290 -2.60 -5.80 13.50
CA PHE A 290 -2.73 -4.38 13.78
C PHE A 290 -2.60 -3.59 12.48
N ASN A 291 -3.59 -2.75 12.17
CA ASN A 291 -3.50 -1.88 11.01
C ASN A 291 -2.51 -0.75 11.33
N ALA A 292 -1.32 -0.83 10.75
CA ALA A 292 -0.28 0.18 10.90
C ALA A 292 -0.56 1.46 10.09
N SER A 293 -1.75 1.63 9.47
CA SER A 293 -2.10 2.88 8.77
C SER A 293 -2.05 4.12 9.67
N VAL A 294 -2.07 3.94 11.00
CA VAL A 294 -1.76 4.99 12.00
C VAL A 294 -0.45 5.70 11.66
N PHE A 295 0.57 4.99 11.16
CA PHE A 295 1.81 5.62 10.71
C PHE A 295 1.59 6.55 9.54
N ASP A 296 0.86 6.12 8.52
CA ASP A 296 0.65 6.95 7.35
C ASP A 296 -0.32 8.08 7.62
N ASP A 297 -1.26 7.95 8.57
CA ASP A 297 -2.26 8.95 8.93
C ASP A 297 -1.73 10.03 9.89
N GLU A 298 -1.00 9.63 10.93
CA GLU A 298 -0.50 10.53 11.98
C GLU A 298 0.90 11.10 11.70
N PHE A 299 1.66 10.55 10.75
CA PHE A 299 2.97 11.09 10.44
C PHE A 299 2.83 12.53 9.90
N PRO A 300 3.55 13.49 10.50
CA PRO A 300 3.34 14.89 10.20
C PRO A 300 3.81 15.27 8.80
N LEU A 301 4.51 14.40 8.07
CA LEU A 301 4.98 14.66 6.71
C LEU A 301 4.24 13.84 5.68
N GLU A 302 3.79 14.50 4.62
CA GLU A 302 3.28 13.88 3.40
C GLU A 302 4.15 14.29 2.20
N PHE A 303 4.19 13.47 1.16
CA PHE A 303 4.87 13.85 -0.07
C PHE A 303 4.17 15.07 -0.68
N ALA A 304 4.92 16.15 -0.88
CA ALA A 304 4.48 17.27 -1.68
C ALA A 304 4.73 16.92 -3.14
N PHE A 305 3.67 16.90 -3.96
CA PHE A 305 3.78 16.78 -5.40
C PHE A 305 3.61 18.17 -6.01
N SER A 306 4.43 18.53 -7.00
CA SER A 306 4.23 19.78 -7.73
C SER A 306 2.92 19.74 -8.52
N GLU A 307 2.26 20.88 -8.72
CA GLU A 307 0.99 20.97 -9.47
C GLU A 307 1.09 20.48 -10.93
N LYS A 308 2.29 20.31 -11.48
CA LYS A 308 2.48 19.99 -12.90
C LYS A 308 3.10 18.64 -13.22
N ILE A 309 3.68 17.91 -12.27
CA ILE A 309 4.29 16.61 -12.57
C ILE A 309 4.18 15.71 -11.33
N SER A 310 3.90 14.43 -11.57
CA SER A 310 4.02 13.27 -10.67
C SER A 310 5.42 13.05 -10.07
N GLU A 311 6.23 14.10 -9.97
CA GLU A 311 7.51 14.13 -9.30
C GLU A 311 7.31 14.62 -7.86
N PRO A 312 7.76 13.87 -6.84
CA PRO A 312 7.83 14.35 -5.49
C PRO A 312 8.73 15.60 -5.46
N ASN A 313 8.18 16.73 -5.04
CA ASN A 313 8.88 18.00 -4.88
C ASN A 313 9.18 18.31 -3.40
N GLY A 314 9.28 17.27 -2.58
CA GLY A 314 9.63 17.35 -1.17
C GLY A 314 8.61 16.67 -0.26
N PHE A 315 8.72 16.97 1.03
CA PHE A 315 7.73 16.65 2.04
C PHE A 315 7.09 17.95 2.52
N LYS A 316 5.78 17.95 2.74
CA LYS A 316 5.09 19.03 3.45
C LYS A 316 4.54 18.52 4.77
N VAL A 317 4.38 19.43 5.72
CA VAL A 317 3.68 19.12 6.96
C VAL A 317 2.20 18.93 6.64
N LYS A 318 1.61 17.80 7.01
CA LYS A 318 0.18 17.56 6.86
C LYS A 318 -0.62 18.68 7.53
N GLY A 319 -1.59 19.23 6.81
CA GLY A 319 -2.43 20.32 7.31
C GLY A 319 -1.78 21.70 7.34
N ALA A 320 -0.49 21.84 6.98
CA ALA A 320 0.06 23.14 6.63
C ALA A 320 -0.60 23.58 5.32
N SER A 321 -1.50 24.57 5.39
CA SER A 321 -1.96 25.27 4.19
C SER A 321 -0.72 25.77 3.45
N ASN A 322 -0.69 25.61 2.12
CA ASN A 322 0.25 26.33 1.26
C ASN A 322 0.00 27.83 1.43
N ALA A 323 0.57 28.41 2.49
CA ALA A 323 0.59 29.83 2.77
C ALA A 323 1.82 30.40 2.06
N ALA A 324 1.79 30.30 0.73
CA ALA A 324 2.61 31.09 -0.17
C ALA A 324 1.81 31.19 -1.47
N LYS A 325 0.96 32.21 -1.54
CA LYS A 325 0.50 32.78 -2.81
C LYS A 325 1.51 33.84 -3.23
#